data_AF-A0A7Y5VUF1-F1
#
_entry.id   AF-A0A7Y5VUF1-F1
#
_cell.length_a   1.000
_cell.length_b   1.000
_cell.length_c   1.000
_cell.angle_alpha   90.00
_cell.angle_beta   90.00
_cell.angle_gamma   90.00
#
_symmetry.space_group_name_H-M   'P 1'
#
loop_
_entity.id
_entity.type
_entity.pdbx_description
1 polymer ?
#
loop_
_entity_poly.entity_id
_entity_poly.type
_entity_poly.pdbx_seq_one_letter_code
_entity_poly.pdbx_strand_id
1 'polypeptide(L)'
;MVRRTQSLQVDIATLDRRTRADALLIPITIREGRAIVPRLDGFDPETQRHARNLAAAWPGRSDVGAIDAQLIPRGAFSRLALVGLGKARDGGPE
;
A
#
# COMPACT_ATOMS: atom_id res chain seq x y z
N MET A 1 10.59 -34.01 9.35
CA MET A 1 10.14 -32.93 8.44
C MET A 1 10.34 -31.59 9.15
N VAL A 2 11.35 -30.81 8.77
CA VAL A 2 11.65 -29.53 9.41
C VAL A 2 10.77 -28.45 8.77
N ARG A 3 9.75 -27.95 9.48
CA ARG A 3 9.12 -26.68 9.12
C ARG A 3 10.19 -25.60 9.30
N ARG A 4 10.80 -25.13 8.20
CA ARG A 4 11.60 -23.91 8.24
C ARG A 4 10.63 -22.76 8.45
N THR A 5 10.54 -22.27 9.68
CA THR A 5 9.93 -20.96 9.94
C THR A 5 10.81 -19.96 9.20
N GLN A 6 10.32 -19.44 8.06
CA GLN A 6 11.00 -18.34 7.40
C GLN A 6 11.00 -17.17 8.39
N SER A 7 12.18 -16.78 8.85
CA SER A 7 12.34 -15.63 9.73
C SER A 7 11.99 -14.36 8.95
N LEU A 8 11.02 -13.60 9.43
CA LEU A 8 10.73 -12.27 8.94
C LEU A 8 11.71 -11.30 9.60
N GLN A 9 12.52 -10.61 8.80
CA GLN A 9 13.30 -9.46 9.25
C GLN A 9 12.49 -8.19 8.98
N VAL A 10 12.39 -7.33 9.98
CA VAL A 10 11.70 -6.03 9.88
C VAL A 10 12.72 -4.96 10.23
N ASP A 11 13.05 -4.15 9.22
CA ASP A 11 13.91 -2.98 9.38
C ASP A 11 13.07 -1.71 9.23
N ILE A 12 13.30 -0.74 10.13
CA ILE A 12 12.66 0.58 10.05
C ILE A 12 13.67 1.53 9.41
N ALA A 13 13.33 2.07 8.24
CA ALA A 13 14.16 2.99 7.50
C ALA A 13 13.37 4.20 7.00
N THR A 14 14.03 5.34 6.90
CA THR A 14 13.47 6.51 6.22
C THR A 14 13.49 6.27 4.71
N LEU A 15 12.33 6.43 4.07
CA LEU A 15 12.24 6.30 2.63
C LEU A 15 12.85 7.53 1.95
N ASP A 16 13.73 7.27 0.98
CA ASP A 16 14.34 8.29 0.14
C ASP A 16 14.28 7.91 -1.35
N ARG A 17 14.79 8.77 -2.23
CA ARG A 17 14.80 8.54 -3.69
C ARG A 17 15.66 7.34 -4.13
N ARG A 18 16.56 6.86 -3.25
CA ARG A 18 17.46 5.72 -3.50
C ARG A 18 16.84 4.40 -3.05
N THR A 19 15.79 4.45 -2.25
CA THR A 19 15.09 3.26 -1.80
C THR A 19 14.61 2.47 -3.01
N ARG A 20 14.87 1.16 -2.99
CA ARG A 20 14.48 0.19 -4.01
C ARG A 20 13.93 -1.04 -3.32
N ALA A 21 12.80 -1.56 -3.79
CA ALA A 21 12.22 -2.79 -3.28
C ALA A 21 11.36 -3.47 -4.35
N ASP A 22 11.09 -4.76 -4.18
CA ASP A 22 10.22 -5.50 -5.11
C ASP A 22 8.77 -5.03 -5.02
N ALA A 23 8.30 -4.74 -3.81
CA ALA A 23 6.91 -4.34 -3.58
C ALA A 23 6.82 -3.13 -2.64
N LEU A 24 5.95 -2.20 -3.00
CA LEU A 24 5.43 -1.16 -2.12
C LEU A 24 4.03 -1.55 -1.67
N LEU A 25 3.85 -1.74 -0.36
CA LEU A 25 2.55 -2.01 0.25
C LEU A 25 2.02 -0.72 0.87
N ILE A 26 0.85 -0.27 0.44
CA ILE A 26 0.22 0.96 0.93
C ILE A 26 -1.04 0.59 1.69
N PRO A 27 -1.11 0.83 3.01
CA PRO A 27 -2.35 0.64 3.74
C PRO A 27 -3.38 1.68 3.30
N ILE A 28 -4.62 1.25 3.07
CA ILE A 28 -5.73 2.12 2.73
C ILE A 28 -6.89 1.93 3.71
N THR A 29 -7.64 2.99 3.96
CA THR A 29 -8.93 2.91 4.66
C THR A 29 -10.07 3.10 3.67
N ILE A 30 -11.24 2.54 3.98
CA ILE A 30 -12.43 2.71 3.14
C ILE A 30 -13.37 3.72 3.79
N ARG A 31 -13.70 4.78 3.06
CA ARG A 31 -14.69 5.79 3.48
C ARG A 31 -15.71 5.97 2.37
N GLU A 32 -17.00 5.85 2.70
CA GLU A 32 -18.09 6.01 1.72
C GLU A 32 -17.92 5.14 0.46
N GLY A 33 -17.41 3.91 0.64
CA GLY A 33 -17.15 2.96 -0.46
C GLY A 33 -15.90 3.26 -1.30
N ARG A 34 -15.13 4.29 -0.96
CA ARG A 34 -13.91 4.70 -1.68
C ARG A 34 -12.66 4.35 -0.89
N ALA A 35 -11.63 3.90 -1.60
CA ALA A 35 -10.30 3.71 -1.04
C ALA A 35 -9.62 5.07 -0.80
N ILE A 36 -9.18 5.31 0.44
CA ILE A 36 -8.43 6.49 0.85
C ILE A 36 -6.97 6.11 0.97
N VAL A 37 -6.15 6.68 0.08
CA VAL A 37 -4.69 6.52 0.08
C VAL A 37 -4.08 7.54 1.04
N PRO A 38 -3.16 7.15 1.93
CA PRO A 38 -2.42 8.09 2.77
C PRO A 38 -1.59 9.05 1.91
N ARG A 39 -1.16 10.18 2.50
CA ARG A 39 -0.18 11.05 1.85
C ARG A 39 1.14 10.27 1.71
N LEU A 40 1.67 10.26 0.50
CA LEU A 40 2.90 9.56 0.13
C LEU A 40 4.03 10.58 -0.01
N ASP A 41 4.29 11.33 1.06
CA ASP A 41 5.35 12.33 1.08
C ASP A 41 6.72 11.63 0.87
N GLY A 42 7.58 12.22 0.03
CA GLY A 42 8.88 11.64 -0.32
C GLY A 42 8.86 10.66 -1.51
N PHE A 43 7.69 10.17 -1.93
CA PHE A 43 7.57 9.36 -3.15
C PHE A 43 7.51 10.23 -4.40
N ASP A 44 8.05 9.72 -5.51
CA ASP A 44 8.02 10.39 -6.80
C ASP A 44 6.57 10.54 -7.34
N PRO A 45 6.32 11.53 -8.22
CA PRO A 45 4.98 11.79 -8.75
C PRO A 45 4.33 10.61 -9.49
N GLU A 46 5.14 9.74 -10.10
CA GLU A 46 4.67 8.58 -10.84
C GLU A 46 4.17 7.48 -9.89
N THR A 47 4.90 7.18 -8.82
CA THR A 47 4.43 6.28 -7.75
C THR A 47 3.13 6.78 -7.12
N GLN A 48 3.03 8.08 -6.84
CA GLN A 48 1.80 8.67 -6.31
C GLN A 48 0.62 8.56 -7.28
N ARG A 49 0.86 8.75 -8.59
CA ARG A 49 -0.15 8.58 -9.64
C ARG A 49 -0.63 7.13 -9.71
N HIS A 50 0.29 6.16 -9.66
CA HIS A 50 -0.04 4.74 -9.65
C HIS A 50 -0.92 4.36 -8.45
N ALA A 51 -0.57 4.82 -7.25
CA ALA A 51 -1.37 4.58 -6.05
C ALA A 51 -2.79 5.14 -6.17
N ARG A 52 -2.93 6.39 -6.65
CA ARG A 52 -4.24 7.03 -6.86
C ARG A 52 -5.09 6.31 -7.90
N ASN A 53 -4.49 5.89 -9.02
CA ASN A 53 -5.20 5.16 -10.07
C ASN A 53 -5.71 3.81 -9.56
N LEU A 54 -4.88 3.08 -8.82
CA LEU A 54 -5.27 1.79 -8.24
C LEU A 54 -6.39 1.97 -7.20
N ALA A 55 -6.34 3.03 -6.39
CA ALA A 55 -7.38 3.33 -5.42
C ALA A 55 -8.70 3.75 -6.07
N ALA A 56 -8.64 4.50 -7.18
CA ALA A 56 -9.83 4.85 -7.96
C ALA A 56 -10.49 3.62 -8.60
N ALA A 57 -9.70 2.62 -8.95
CA ALA A 57 -10.16 1.33 -9.49
C ALA A 57 -10.54 0.31 -8.40
N TRP A 58 -10.43 0.67 -7.12
CA TRP A 58 -10.67 -0.26 -6.02
C TRP A 58 -12.08 -0.86 -6.10
N PRO A 59 -12.24 -2.20 -6.01
CA PRO A 59 -13.51 -2.88 -6.29
C PRO A 59 -14.59 -2.70 -5.20
N GLY A 60 -14.51 -1.65 -4.39
CA GLY A 60 -15.48 -1.33 -3.34
C GLY A 60 -15.48 -2.29 -2.15
N ARG A 61 -14.48 -3.18 -2.03
CA ARG A 61 -14.35 -4.11 -0.91
C ARG A 61 -13.98 -3.37 0.37
N SER A 62 -14.61 -3.71 1.48
CA SER A 62 -14.31 -3.16 2.81
C SER A 62 -13.65 -4.16 3.77
N ASP A 63 -13.24 -5.31 3.25
CA ASP A 63 -12.66 -6.38 4.07
C ASP A 63 -11.23 -6.01 4.49
N VAL A 64 -10.91 -6.27 5.76
CA VAL A 64 -9.55 -6.14 6.28
C VAL A 64 -8.67 -7.19 5.59
N GLY A 65 -7.50 -6.77 5.10
CA GLY A 65 -6.58 -7.62 4.37
C GLY A 65 -6.95 -7.87 2.92
N ALA A 66 -7.99 -7.22 2.38
CA ALA A 66 -8.20 -7.18 0.94
C ALA A 66 -6.98 -6.54 0.27
N ILE A 67 -6.50 -7.15 -0.81
CA ILE A 67 -5.33 -6.67 -1.57
C ILE A 67 -5.74 -6.47 -3.01
N ASP A 68 -5.37 -5.33 -3.57
CA ASP A 68 -5.33 -5.10 -5.01
C ASP A 68 -3.94 -4.58 -5.39
N ALA A 69 -3.41 -5.00 -6.53
CA ALA A 69 -2.03 -4.75 -6.89
C ALA A 69 -1.83 -4.59 -8.39
N GLN A 70 -0.84 -3.77 -8.76
CA GLN A 70 -0.40 -3.59 -10.14
C GLN A 70 1.12 -3.71 -10.25
N LEU A 71 1.58 -4.17 -11.40
CA LEU A 71 3.00 -4.09 -11.78
C LEU A 71 3.32 -2.68 -12.24
N ILE A 72 4.48 -2.17 -11.82
CA ILE A 72 4.98 -0.87 -12.26
C ILE A 72 6.21 -1.13 -13.15
N PRO A 73 6.12 -0.86 -14.46
CA PRO A 73 7.18 -1.23 -15.40
C PRO A 73 8.46 -0.40 -15.24
N ARG A 74 8.36 0.81 -14.66
CA ARG A 74 9.49 1.70 -14.40
C ARG A 74 9.27 2.41 -13.07
N GLY A 75 10.22 2.27 -12.15
CA GLY A 75 10.13 2.92 -10.85
C GLY A 75 11.12 2.37 -9.84
N ALA A 76 11.06 2.92 -8.63
CA ALA A 76 11.79 2.41 -7.48
C ALA A 76 11.28 1.03 -7.00
N PHE A 77 10.05 0.69 -7.42
CA PHE A 77 9.32 -0.51 -7.02
C PHE A 77 8.80 -1.23 -8.26
N SER A 78 8.89 -2.56 -8.30
CA SER A 78 8.36 -3.35 -9.43
C SER A 78 6.87 -3.67 -9.27
N ARG A 79 6.35 -3.60 -8.04
CA ARG A 79 4.94 -3.79 -7.71
C ARG A 79 4.45 -2.76 -6.69
N LEU A 80 3.19 -2.34 -6.84
CA LEU A 80 2.47 -1.56 -5.83
C LEU A 80 1.19 -2.28 -5.50
N ALA A 81 0.92 -2.44 -4.20
CA ALA A 81 -0.31 -3.05 -3.69
C ALA A 81 -0.97 -2.14 -2.67
N LEU A 82 -2.29 -2.02 -2.75
CA LEU A 82 -3.12 -1.41 -1.71
C LEU A 82 -3.63 -2.51 -0.78
N VAL A 83 -3.53 -2.29 0.53
CA VAL A 83 -3.96 -3.24 1.55
C VAL A 83 -5.08 -2.61 2.38
N GLY A 84 -6.28 -3.20 2.32
CA GLY A 84 -7.46 -2.74 3.03
C GLY A 84 -7.32 -2.88 4.54
N LEU A 85 -7.46 -1.77 5.27
CA LEU A 85 -7.55 -1.75 6.74
C LEU A 85 -9.00 -1.75 7.24
N GLY A 86 -9.97 -1.90 6.33
CA GLY A 86 -11.40 -1.83 6.64
C GLY A 86 -11.97 -0.43 6.57
N LYS A 87 -13.19 -0.27 7.09
CA LYS A 87 -13.87 1.03 7.12
C LYS A 87 -13.20 1.96 8.12
N ALA A 88 -13.01 3.22 7.74
CA ALA A 88 -12.66 4.26 8.69
C ALA A 88 -13.75 4.29 9.78
N ARG A 89 -13.35 4.28 11.06
CA ARG A 89 -14.31 4.53 12.15
C ARG A 89 -14.68 6.00 12.10
N ASP A 90 -15.98 6.31 12.05
CA ASP A 90 -16.46 7.66 12.24
C ASP A 90 -16.23 8.05 13.71
N GLY A 91 -15.07 8.67 13.98
CA GLY A 91 -14.69 9.17 15.31
C GLY A 91 -13.51 8.42 15.92
N GLY A 92 -12.36 9.10 15.95
CA GLY A 92 -11.17 8.72 16.74
C GLY A 92 -10.01 9.64 16.38
N PRO A 93 -9.41 10.35 17.36
CA PRO A 93 -8.51 11.48 17.10
C PRO A 93 -7.14 11.00 16.65
N GLU A 94 -6.50 11.77 15.77
CA GLU A 94 -5.10 12.18 15.81
C GLU A 94 -4.83 13.24 14.73
#